data_AF-F3MD56-F1
#
_entry.id   AF-F3MD56-F1
#
_cell.length_a   1.000
_cell.length_b   1.000
_cell.length_c   1.000
_cell.angle_alpha   90.00
_cell.angle_beta   90.00
_cell.angle_gamma   90.00
#
_symmetry.space_group_name_H-M   'P 1'
#
loop_
_entity.id
_entity.type
_entity.pdbx_description
1 polymer ?
#
loop_
_entity_poly.entity_id
_entity_poly.type
_entity_poly.pdbx_seq_one_letter_code
_entity_poly.pdbx_strand_id
1 'polypeptide(L)'
;MTNNQYIKAFTTISFIFLFAFISLYTIVPPSPDKKTDISKNFSADRAVQHLNHIAKTAHPSGSVENEKVRNYLVKQLKLMGLQPEIEHSNHASLYPKMLTGGDMYNVLVKLEGTGSDHAMMMSAHYDSVQQGPGASDDGSGVAALLETIRVLKSAPPLKNDIYFVFTDGEEQGLMGAKEFWTKSKH
;
A
#
# COMPACT_ATOMS: atom_id res chain seq x y z
N MET A 1 16.59 48.40 -26.14
CA MET A 1 15.31 47.67 -26.04
C MET A 1 14.21 48.65 -25.71
N THR A 2 13.07 48.60 -26.40
CA THR A 2 11.96 49.55 -26.15
C THR A 2 11.15 49.11 -24.93
N ASN A 3 10.49 50.04 -24.23
CA ASN A 3 9.65 49.75 -23.06
C ASN A 3 8.62 48.61 -23.34
N ASN A 4 8.17 48.51 -24.59
CA ASN A 4 7.26 47.48 -25.08
C ASN A 4 7.88 46.06 -25.07
N GLN A 5 9.20 45.92 -25.29
CA GLN A 5 9.86 44.60 -25.21
C GLN A 5 9.95 44.09 -23.77
N TYR A 6 10.20 44.97 -22.80
CA TYR A 6 10.19 44.61 -21.38
C TYR A 6 8.81 44.20 -20.89
N ILE A 7 7.76 44.92 -21.30
CA ILE A 7 6.38 44.59 -20.97
C ILE A 7 6.00 43.21 -21.55
N LYS A 8 6.32 42.95 -22.82
CA LYS A 8 6.07 41.64 -23.46
C LYS A 8 6.82 40.50 -22.78
N ALA A 9 8.10 40.70 -22.44
CA ALA A 9 8.88 39.68 -21.73
C ALA A 9 8.28 39.40 -20.34
N PHE A 10 7.93 40.45 -19.59
CA PHE A 10 7.32 40.33 -18.26
C PHE A 10 5.98 39.60 -18.29
N THR A 11 5.09 39.94 -19.25
CA THR A 11 3.79 39.27 -19.37
C THR A 11 3.95 37.80 -19.77
N THR A 12 4.81 37.48 -20.74
CA THR A 12 5.09 36.09 -21.13
C THR A 12 5.62 35.26 -19.96
N ILE A 13 6.59 35.79 -19.21
CA ILE A 13 7.14 35.11 -18.02
C ILE A 13 6.05 34.90 -16.96
N SER A 14 5.20 35.91 -16.73
CA SER A 14 4.09 35.81 -15.76
C SER A 14 3.09 34.73 -16.15
N PHE A 15 2.76 34.58 -17.44
CA PHE A 15 1.91 33.50 -17.92
C PHE A 15 2.56 32.13 -17.75
N ILE A 16 3.86 31.99 -18.02
CA ILE A 16 4.59 30.72 -17.80
C ILE A 16 4.53 30.33 -16.31
N PHE A 17 4.81 31.27 -15.40
CA PHE A 17 4.70 31.01 -13.97
C PHE A 17 3.28 30.68 -13.53
N LEU A 18 2.27 31.37 -14.07
CA LEU A 18 0.87 31.09 -13.76
C LEU A 18 0.46 29.69 -14.27
N PHE A 19 0.82 29.33 -15.50
CA PHE A 19 0.55 27.99 -16.04
C PHE A 19 1.28 26.91 -15.24
N ALA A 20 2.55 27.10 -14.92
CA ALA A 20 3.31 26.17 -14.08
C ALA A 20 2.67 26.03 -12.69
N PHE A 21 2.26 27.14 -12.07
CA PHE A 21 1.58 27.14 -10.78
C PHE A 21 0.24 26.41 -10.84
N ILE A 22 -0.60 26.67 -11.85
CA ILE A 22 -1.89 25.98 -12.02
C ILE A 22 -1.66 24.48 -12.24
N SER A 23 -0.74 24.10 -13.13
CA SER A 23 -0.40 22.70 -13.39
C SER A 23 0.08 22.00 -12.11
N LEU A 24 0.97 22.62 -11.35
CA LEU A 24 1.41 22.08 -10.06
C LEU A 24 0.25 21.97 -9.07
N TYR A 25 -0.59 23.00 -8.96
CA TYR A 25 -1.75 23.01 -8.07
C TYR A 25 -2.76 21.91 -8.39
N THR A 26 -2.95 21.57 -9.68
CA THR A 26 -3.84 20.46 -10.08
C THR A 26 -3.29 19.08 -9.78
N ILE A 27 -1.98 18.95 -9.53
CA ILE A 27 -1.30 17.68 -9.22
C ILE A 27 -1.12 17.51 -7.70
N VAL A 28 -1.23 18.58 -6.91
CA VAL A 28 -1.19 18.49 -5.45
C VAL A 28 -2.45 17.78 -4.95
N PRO A 29 -2.34 16.63 -4.26
CA PRO A 29 -3.51 15.93 -3.73
C PRO A 29 -4.22 16.82 -2.69
N PRO A 30 -5.56 16.67 -2.54
CA PRO A 30 -6.28 17.41 -1.52
C PRO A 30 -5.69 17.10 -0.14
N SER A 31 -5.64 18.11 0.73
CA SER A 31 -5.22 17.89 2.11
C SER A 31 -6.15 16.87 2.79
N PRO A 32 -5.61 15.99 3.65
CA PRO A 32 -6.43 15.07 4.45
C PRO A 32 -7.55 15.83 5.17
N ASP A 33 -8.75 15.26 5.16
CA ASP A 33 -9.89 15.88 5.82
C ASP A 33 -9.71 15.86 7.34
N LYS A 34 -9.41 17.02 7.91
CA LYS A 34 -9.22 17.21 9.35
C LYS A 34 -10.52 17.10 10.17
N LYS A 35 -11.69 17.08 9.52
CA LYS A 35 -13.02 17.03 10.14
C LYS A 35 -13.70 15.68 10.00
N THR A 36 -13.08 14.72 9.33
CA THR A 36 -13.59 13.36 9.23
C THR A 36 -13.86 12.82 10.64
N ASP A 37 -15.01 12.16 10.85
CA ASP A 37 -15.19 11.33 12.04
C ASP A 37 -14.09 10.28 12.02
N ILE A 38 -13.04 10.55 12.80
CA ILE A 38 -11.80 9.75 12.88
C ILE A 38 -12.12 8.29 13.20
N SER A 39 -13.27 8.04 13.82
CA SER A 39 -13.72 6.69 14.13
C SER A 39 -14.33 5.97 12.93
N LYS A 40 -14.98 6.66 11.99
CA LYS A 40 -15.84 6.03 10.96
C LYS A 40 -15.38 6.15 9.51
N ASN A 41 -14.68 7.20 9.11
CA ASN A 41 -14.21 7.31 7.71
C ASN A 41 -12.72 7.03 7.59
N PHE A 42 -12.29 6.76 6.36
CA PHE A 42 -10.89 6.59 6.02
C PHE A 42 -10.09 7.86 6.32
N SER A 43 -8.92 7.70 6.96
CA SER A 43 -8.01 8.79 7.27
C SER A 43 -6.63 8.56 6.64
N ALA A 44 -6.28 9.42 5.67
CA ALA A 44 -4.94 9.41 5.07
C ALA A 44 -3.84 9.67 6.13
N ASP A 45 -4.09 10.52 7.12
CA ASP A 45 -3.14 10.78 8.22
C ASP A 45 -2.83 9.51 9.03
N ARG A 46 -3.84 8.65 9.25
CA ARG A 46 -3.65 7.36 9.93
C ARG A 46 -2.93 6.35 9.04
N ALA A 47 -3.30 6.28 7.76
CA ALA A 47 -2.60 5.43 6.79
C ALA A 47 -1.11 5.80 6.73
N VAL A 48 -0.77 7.09 6.64
CA VAL A 48 0.63 7.57 6.63
C VAL A 48 1.40 7.17 7.90
N GLN A 49 0.74 7.04 9.06
CA GLN A 49 1.41 6.50 10.25
C GLN A 49 1.83 5.05 10.05
N HIS A 50 1.04 4.21 9.39
CA HIS A 50 1.46 2.86 9.03
C HIS A 50 2.61 2.88 8.02
N LEU A 51 2.53 3.76 7.01
CA LEU A 51 3.57 3.91 6.02
C LEU A 51 4.92 4.28 6.63
N ASN A 52 4.94 5.19 7.62
CA ASN A 52 6.15 5.58 8.35
C ASN A 52 6.79 4.44 9.16
N HIS A 53 6.06 3.35 9.42
CA HIS A 53 6.62 2.14 10.03
C HIS A 53 7.16 1.15 9.00
N ILE A 54 6.47 1.04 7.86
CA ILE A 54 6.81 0.12 6.77
C ILE A 54 8.04 0.65 6.01
N ALA A 55 7.96 1.89 5.54
CA ALA A 55 8.93 2.47 4.60
C ALA A 55 10.10 3.19 5.30
N LYS A 56 10.61 2.62 6.41
CA LYS A 56 11.78 3.17 7.12
C LYS A 56 13.08 2.92 6.39
N THR A 57 13.23 1.72 5.85
CA THR A 57 14.42 1.22 5.15
C THR A 57 13.98 0.25 4.06
N ALA A 58 14.84 0.00 3.08
CA ALA A 58 14.59 -1.07 2.11
C ALA A 58 14.41 -2.41 2.84
N HIS A 59 13.42 -3.17 2.39
CA HIS A 59 12.98 -4.43 2.98
C HIS A 59 12.65 -5.46 1.90
N PRO A 60 13.65 -5.89 1.10
CA PRO A 60 13.44 -6.95 0.11
C PRO A 60 13.07 -8.28 0.76
N SER A 61 12.29 -9.10 0.05
CA SER A 61 11.87 -10.42 0.52
C SER A 61 13.06 -11.26 0.98
N GLY A 62 12.85 -12.02 2.06
CA GLY A 62 13.89 -12.78 2.75
C GLY A 62 14.82 -11.96 3.66
N SER A 63 14.76 -10.62 3.65
CA SER A 63 15.55 -9.79 4.56
C SER A 63 14.96 -9.73 5.98
N VAL A 64 15.82 -9.42 6.96
CA VAL A 64 15.42 -9.15 8.35
C VAL A 64 14.48 -7.93 8.43
N GLU A 65 14.65 -6.94 7.55
CA GLU A 65 13.75 -5.78 7.53
C GLU A 65 12.35 -6.16 7.01
N ASN A 66 12.26 -7.04 6.01
CA ASN A 66 10.96 -7.54 5.54
C ASN A 66 10.23 -8.35 6.63
N GLU A 67 10.96 -9.15 7.40
CA GLU A 67 10.40 -9.82 8.57
C GLU A 67 9.86 -8.82 9.62
N LYS A 68 10.55 -7.70 9.87
CA LYS A 68 10.05 -6.66 10.78
C LYS A 68 8.76 -6.03 10.26
N VAL A 69 8.68 -5.77 8.94
CA VAL A 69 7.45 -5.27 8.30
C VAL A 69 6.31 -6.27 8.48
N ARG A 70 6.53 -7.56 8.17
CA ARG A 70 5.54 -8.63 8.41
C ARG A 70 5.06 -8.67 9.86
N ASN A 71 6.00 -8.65 10.82
CA ASN A 71 5.69 -8.69 12.23
C ASN A 71 4.89 -7.46 12.68
N TYR A 72 5.18 -6.29 12.09
CA TYR A 72 4.37 -5.09 12.28
C TYR A 72 2.95 -5.25 11.75
N LEU A 73 2.75 -5.77 10.54
CA LEU A 73 1.43 -6.03 9.96
C LEU A 73 0.60 -6.97 10.85
N VAL A 74 1.17 -8.12 11.20
CA VAL A 74 0.54 -9.10 12.10
C VAL A 74 0.16 -8.46 13.43
N LYS A 75 1.04 -7.63 14.01
CA LYS A 75 0.75 -6.90 15.25
C LYS A 75 -0.40 -5.92 15.09
N GLN A 76 -0.44 -5.12 14.02
CA GLN A 76 -1.53 -4.16 13.79
C GLN A 76 -2.87 -4.89 13.62
N LEU A 77 -2.92 -5.95 12.83
CA LEU A 77 -4.14 -6.76 12.63
C LEU A 77 -4.62 -7.38 13.95
N LYS A 78 -3.71 -7.89 14.79
CA LYS A 78 -4.05 -8.40 16.13
C LYS A 78 -4.54 -7.31 17.08
N LEU A 79 -3.95 -6.11 17.05
CA LEU A 79 -4.42 -4.97 17.83
C LEU A 79 -5.83 -4.52 17.42
N MET A 80 -6.21 -4.73 16.16
CA MET A 80 -7.57 -4.54 15.69
C MET A 80 -8.51 -5.69 16.10
N GLY A 81 -8.04 -6.72 16.82
CA GLY A 81 -8.83 -7.88 17.24
C GLY A 81 -9.11 -8.86 16.10
N LEU A 82 -8.21 -8.95 15.12
CA LEU A 82 -8.27 -9.95 14.04
C LEU A 82 -7.26 -11.07 14.28
N GLN A 83 -7.48 -12.20 13.61
CA GLN A 83 -6.59 -13.36 13.65
C GLN A 83 -5.94 -13.52 12.27
N PRO A 84 -4.80 -12.85 12.01
CA PRO A 84 -4.10 -13.01 10.74
C PRO A 84 -3.47 -14.40 10.63
N GLU A 85 -3.61 -15.02 9.47
CA GLU A 85 -2.92 -16.25 9.08
C GLU A 85 -1.63 -15.89 8.33
N ILE A 86 -0.57 -16.67 8.54
CA ILE A 86 0.69 -16.53 7.80
C ILE A 86 0.81 -17.75 6.89
N GLU A 87 0.77 -17.51 5.58
CA GLU A 87 1.04 -18.53 4.59
C GLU A 87 2.52 -18.50 4.23
N HIS A 88 3.24 -19.59 4.55
CA HIS A 88 4.64 -19.75 4.21
C HIS A 88 4.80 -20.55 2.90
N SER A 89 5.71 -20.09 2.06
CA SER A 89 6.17 -20.80 0.87
C SER A 89 7.66 -20.64 0.68
N ASN A 90 8.26 -21.55 -0.09
CA ASN A 90 9.66 -21.50 -0.47
C ASN A 90 9.75 -21.51 -2.00
N HIS A 91 10.33 -20.46 -2.57
CA HIS A 91 10.40 -20.26 -4.00
C HIS A 91 11.85 -20.21 -4.48
N ALA A 92 12.07 -20.70 -5.70
CA ALA A 92 13.27 -20.45 -6.46
C ALA A 92 12.86 -20.18 -7.91
N SER A 93 13.20 -19.02 -8.45
CA SER A 93 12.88 -18.63 -9.82
C SER A 93 14.04 -17.90 -10.48
N LEU A 94 14.12 -18.02 -11.80
CA LEU A 94 15.06 -17.29 -12.63
C LEU A 94 14.40 -16.01 -13.15
N TYR A 95 14.76 -14.86 -12.60
CA TYR A 95 14.20 -13.56 -13.00
C TYR A 95 15.30 -12.48 -13.09
N PRO A 96 15.39 -11.72 -14.20
CA PRO A 96 15.61 -12.21 -15.56
C PRO A 96 17.06 -12.72 -15.70
N LYS A 97 17.28 -14.04 -15.49
CA LYS A 97 18.58 -14.77 -15.43
C LYS A 97 19.38 -14.70 -14.12
N MET A 98 18.83 -14.17 -13.04
CA MET A 98 19.37 -14.37 -11.69
C MET A 98 18.53 -15.39 -10.94
N LEU A 99 19.17 -16.28 -10.18
CA LEU A 99 18.45 -17.11 -9.22
C LEU A 99 17.95 -16.19 -8.10
N THR A 100 16.63 -16.10 -7.99
CA THR A 100 15.90 -15.31 -7.00
C THR A 100 14.95 -16.24 -6.25
N GLY A 101 14.56 -15.86 -5.04
CA GLY A 101 13.69 -16.68 -4.21
C GLY A 101 14.27 -16.93 -2.82
N GLY A 102 13.53 -17.70 -2.04
CA GLY A 102 13.73 -17.94 -0.63
C GLY A 102 12.40 -18.22 0.06
N ASP A 103 12.42 -18.14 1.38
CA ASP A 103 11.20 -18.19 2.18
C ASP A 103 10.39 -16.91 2.02
N MET A 104 9.10 -17.07 1.76
CA MET A 104 8.13 -16.00 1.55
C MET A 104 6.92 -16.22 2.43
N TYR A 105 6.38 -15.12 2.93
CA TYR A 105 5.35 -15.16 3.96
C TYR A 105 4.22 -14.18 3.64
N ASN A 106 3.14 -14.68 3.05
CA ASN A 106 1.94 -13.87 2.89
C ASN A 106 1.23 -13.73 4.25
N VAL A 107 0.59 -12.59 4.49
CA VAL A 107 -0.28 -12.37 5.65
C VAL A 107 -1.72 -12.23 5.17
N LEU A 108 -2.58 -13.13 5.61
CA LEU A 108 -3.98 -13.18 5.21
C LEU A 108 -4.86 -12.82 6.40
N VAL A 109 -5.93 -12.07 6.14
CA VAL A 109 -6.97 -11.84 7.15
C VAL A 109 -8.33 -11.69 6.49
N LYS A 110 -9.35 -12.27 7.12
CA LYS A 110 -10.72 -12.23 6.65
C LYS A 110 -11.57 -11.34 7.54
N LEU A 111 -12.40 -10.49 6.93
CA LEU A 111 -13.56 -9.89 7.57
C LEU A 111 -14.82 -10.66 7.12
N GLU A 112 -15.52 -11.26 8.08
CA GLU A 112 -16.75 -12.01 7.83
C GLU A 112 -17.90 -11.08 7.42
N GLY A 113 -18.61 -11.48 6.37
CA GLY A 113 -19.88 -10.89 5.97
C GLY A 113 -21.07 -11.61 6.61
N THR A 114 -22.28 -11.15 6.31
CA THR A 114 -23.53 -11.69 6.88
C THR A 114 -24.16 -12.84 6.09
N GLY A 115 -23.47 -13.41 5.09
CA GLY A 115 -23.94 -14.61 4.37
C GLY A 115 -24.19 -14.39 2.87
N SER A 116 -23.15 -14.05 2.12
CA SER A 116 -23.15 -14.04 0.65
C SER A 116 -22.31 -15.20 0.12
N ASP A 117 -22.71 -15.78 -1.02
CA ASP A 117 -21.91 -16.78 -1.74
C ASP A 117 -20.69 -16.16 -2.47
N HIS A 118 -20.52 -14.84 -2.37
CA HIS A 118 -19.46 -14.09 -3.03
C HIS A 118 -18.53 -13.46 -2.00
N ALA A 119 -17.24 -13.47 -2.32
CA ALA A 119 -16.20 -12.80 -1.56
C ALA A 119 -15.49 -11.74 -2.42
N MET A 120 -14.90 -10.75 -1.75
CA MET A 120 -13.99 -9.79 -2.36
C MET A 120 -12.59 -10.01 -1.82
N MET A 121 -11.57 -9.82 -2.66
CA MET A 121 -10.17 -9.83 -2.26
C MET A 121 -9.58 -8.44 -2.47
N MET A 122 -8.84 -7.95 -1.48
CA MET A 122 -8.02 -6.75 -1.56
C MET A 122 -6.58 -7.14 -1.24
N SER A 123 -5.63 -6.74 -2.09
CA SER A 123 -4.24 -7.17 -1.98
C SER A 123 -3.28 -6.01 -2.14
N ALA A 124 -2.16 -6.07 -1.44
CA ALA A 124 -1.01 -5.17 -1.57
C ALA A 124 0.25 -5.96 -1.20
N HIS A 125 1.39 -5.69 -1.84
CA HIS A 125 2.64 -6.34 -1.45
C HIS A 125 3.39 -5.50 -0.42
N TYR A 126 4.07 -6.17 0.51
CA TYR A 126 4.77 -5.47 1.59
C TYR A 126 6.29 -5.58 1.50
N ASP A 127 6.83 -6.35 0.55
CA ASP A 127 8.26 -6.32 0.21
C ASP A 127 8.60 -5.09 -0.63
N SER A 128 9.87 -4.67 -0.59
CA SER A 128 10.38 -3.61 -1.45
C SER A 128 11.57 -4.06 -2.27
N VAL A 129 11.90 -3.36 -3.35
CA VAL A 129 13.24 -3.47 -3.94
C VAL A 129 14.36 -3.12 -2.94
N GLN A 130 15.58 -3.57 -3.23
CA GLN A 130 16.77 -3.24 -2.42
C GLN A 130 17.16 -1.76 -2.52
N GLN A 131 16.79 -1.07 -3.61
CA GLN A 131 17.22 0.30 -3.89
C GLN A 131 16.39 1.37 -3.17
N GLY A 132 15.24 1.02 -2.61
CA GLY A 132 14.29 1.99 -2.08
C GLY A 132 13.52 1.46 -0.87
N PRO A 133 13.03 2.35 0.00
CA PRO A 133 12.31 1.95 1.20
C PRO A 133 10.87 1.46 0.94
N GLY A 134 10.43 1.31 -0.30
CA GLY A 134 9.10 0.79 -0.62
C GLY A 134 7.92 1.69 -0.19
N ALA A 135 8.11 3.01 -0.16
CA ALA A 135 7.05 3.91 0.33
C ALA A 135 5.83 3.96 -0.61
N SER A 136 6.07 4.20 -1.90
CA SER A 136 4.99 4.20 -2.90
C SER A 136 4.68 2.79 -3.39
N ASP A 137 5.69 1.94 -3.47
CA ASP A 137 5.66 0.62 -4.10
C ASP A 137 6.12 -0.44 -3.09
N ASP A 138 5.22 -1.11 -2.37
CA ASP A 138 3.77 -0.79 -2.24
C ASP A 138 3.36 -0.59 -0.78
N GLY A 139 4.25 0.02 0.02
CA GLY A 139 3.94 0.40 1.39
C GLY A 139 2.70 1.29 1.51
N SER A 140 2.39 2.08 0.48
CA SER A 140 1.21 2.94 0.42
C SER A 140 -0.09 2.14 0.28
N GLY A 141 -0.12 1.11 -0.56
CA GLY A 141 -1.23 0.16 -0.66
C GLY A 141 -1.45 -0.59 0.64
N VAL A 142 -0.37 -1.10 1.25
CA VAL A 142 -0.44 -1.80 2.55
C VAL A 142 -1.03 -0.89 3.64
N ALA A 143 -0.55 0.35 3.71
CA ALA A 143 -1.06 1.35 4.66
C ALA A 143 -2.54 1.68 4.43
N ALA A 144 -2.96 1.81 3.17
CA ALA A 144 -4.36 2.05 2.82
C ALA A 144 -5.26 0.87 3.21
N LEU A 145 -4.80 -0.37 3.01
CA LEU A 145 -5.58 -1.56 3.40
C LEU A 145 -5.73 -1.68 4.92
N LEU A 146 -4.68 -1.39 5.71
CA LEU A 146 -4.80 -1.37 7.18
C LEU A 146 -5.83 -0.36 7.68
N GLU A 147 -5.83 0.86 7.13
CA GLU A 147 -6.82 1.87 7.49
C GLU A 147 -8.22 1.52 6.97
N THR A 148 -8.32 0.88 5.80
CA THR A 148 -9.59 0.36 5.28
C THR A 148 -10.19 -0.71 6.20
N ILE A 149 -9.37 -1.65 6.67
CA ILE A 149 -9.79 -2.66 7.64
C ILE A 149 -10.34 -1.99 8.90
N ARG A 150 -9.63 -0.99 9.45
CA ARG A 150 -10.08 -0.25 10.64
C ARG A 150 -11.47 0.37 10.44
N VAL A 151 -11.69 1.02 9.29
CA VAL A 151 -12.96 1.64 8.93
C VAL A 151 -14.07 0.59 8.84
N LEU A 152 -13.84 -0.49 8.09
CA LEU A 152 -14.84 -1.53 7.88
C LEU A 152 -15.23 -2.25 9.18
N LYS A 153 -14.30 -2.41 10.13
CA LYS A 153 -14.61 -2.94 11.47
C LYS A 153 -15.54 -2.06 12.29
N SER A 154 -15.60 -0.77 12.00
CA SER A 154 -16.49 0.20 12.66
C SER A 154 -17.77 0.51 11.87
N ALA A 155 -17.88 -0.05 10.66
CA ALA A 155 -19.00 0.15 9.76
C ALA A 155 -20.15 -0.84 10.07
N PRO A 156 -21.35 -0.63 9.48
CA PRO A 156 -22.40 -1.64 9.48
C PRO A 156 -21.90 -3.00 8.94
N PRO A 157 -22.55 -4.11 9.30
CA PRO A 157 -22.15 -5.45 8.86
C PRO A 157 -21.96 -5.56 7.35
N LEU A 158 -20.87 -6.20 6.94
CA LEU A 158 -20.53 -6.41 5.54
C LEU A 158 -21.47 -7.45 4.92
N LYS A 159 -21.84 -7.26 3.64
CA LYS A 159 -22.63 -8.26 2.92
C LYS A 159 -21.77 -9.47 2.51
N ASN A 160 -20.60 -9.20 1.94
CA ASN A 160 -19.67 -10.20 1.43
C ASN A 160 -18.50 -10.35 2.39
N ASP A 161 -17.90 -11.54 2.39
CA ASP A 161 -16.58 -11.73 2.99
C ASP A 161 -15.55 -10.89 2.26
N ILE A 162 -14.62 -10.30 3.00
CA ILE A 162 -13.50 -9.57 2.42
C ILE A 162 -12.20 -10.20 2.92
N TYR A 163 -11.43 -10.74 1.99
CA TYR A 163 -10.09 -11.25 2.22
C TYR A 163 -9.08 -10.15 1.94
N PHE A 164 -8.27 -9.83 2.93
CA PHE A 164 -7.10 -8.97 2.77
C PHE A 164 -5.87 -9.86 2.69
N VAL A 165 -5.11 -9.73 1.61
CA VAL A 165 -3.91 -10.54 1.34
C VAL A 165 -2.72 -9.60 1.20
N PHE A 166 -1.82 -9.62 2.17
CA PHE A 166 -0.57 -8.89 2.11
C PHE A 166 0.51 -9.83 1.58
N THR A 167 0.94 -9.63 0.34
CA THR A 167 1.84 -10.56 -0.34
C THR A 167 3.31 -10.23 -0.11
N ASP A 168 4.15 -11.27 -0.09
CA ASP A 168 5.61 -11.16 -0.10
C ASP A 168 6.15 -11.60 -1.47
N GLY A 169 7.28 -11.04 -1.92
CA GLY A 169 7.98 -11.47 -3.12
C GLY A 169 7.37 -10.99 -4.43
N GLU A 170 6.66 -9.86 -4.42
CA GLU A 170 6.20 -9.20 -5.63
C GLU A 170 7.39 -8.83 -6.51
N GLU A 171 8.40 -8.22 -5.89
CA GLU A 171 9.57 -7.62 -6.54
C GLU A 171 10.49 -8.70 -7.15
N GLN A 172 10.31 -9.95 -6.73
CA GLN A 172 10.99 -11.13 -7.25
C GLN A 172 10.18 -11.85 -8.34
N GLY A 173 9.11 -11.23 -8.84
CA GLY A 173 8.27 -11.73 -9.92
C GLY A 173 6.96 -12.36 -9.45
N LEU A 174 6.23 -11.67 -8.57
CA LEU A 174 4.89 -12.02 -8.08
C LEU A 174 4.83 -13.36 -7.32
N MET A 175 5.90 -13.74 -6.64
CA MET A 175 6.05 -15.09 -6.08
C MET A 175 4.98 -15.41 -5.03
N GLY A 176 4.77 -14.55 -4.02
CA GLY A 176 3.74 -14.78 -3.00
C GLY A 176 2.32 -14.73 -3.57
N ALA A 177 2.05 -13.86 -4.54
CA ALA A 177 0.74 -13.81 -5.19
C ALA A 177 0.46 -15.09 -6.00
N LYS A 178 1.46 -15.61 -6.75
CA LYS A 178 1.35 -16.88 -7.46
C LYS A 178 1.08 -18.02 -6.50
N GLU A 179 1.76 -18.06 -5.36
CA GLU A 179 1.55 -19.09 -4.36
C GLU A 179 0.12 -19.10 -3.84
N PHE A 180 -0.38 -17.92 -3.44
CA PHE A 180 -1.74 -17.77 -2.94
C PHE A 180 -2.76 -18.39 -3.91
N TRP A 181 -2.63 -18.11 -5.22
CA TRP A 181 -3.50 -18.67 -6.25
C TRP A 181 -3.31 -20.17 -6.49
N THR A 182 -2.12 -20.71 -6.26
CA THR A 182 -1.83 -22.13 -6.54
C THR A 182 -2.24 -23.02 -5.36
N LYS A 183 -2.10 -22.51 -4.13
CA LYS A 183 -2.49 -23.19 -2.90
C LYS A 183 -3.97 -23.03 -2.55
N SER A 184 -4.67 -22.04 -3.12
CA SER A 184 -6.00 -21.65 -2.65
C SER A 184 -7.01 -22.80 -2.63
N LYS A 185 -7.36 -23.22 -1.40
CA LYS A 185 -8.63 -23.83 -0.99
C LYS A 185 -9.50 -22.81 -0.24
N HIS A 186 -9.43 -21.53 -0.62
CA HIS A 186 -10.08 -20.39 0.05
C HIS A 186 -11.32 -19.93 -0.69
#